data_AF-A0A3D0MC71-F1
#
_entry.id   AF-A0A3D0MC71-F1
#
_cell.length_a   1.000
_cell.length_b   1.000
_cell.length_c   1.000
_cell.angle_alpha   90.00
_cell.angle_beta   90.00
_cell.angle_gamma   90.00
#
_symmetry.space_group_name_H-M   'P 1'
#
loop_
_entity.id
_entity.type
_entity.pdbx_description
1 polymer ?
#
loop_
_entity_poly.entity_id
_entity_poly.type
_entity_poly.pdbx_seq_one_letter_code
_entity_poly.pdbx_strand_id
1 'polypeptide(L)' 'MPWNANLQIVQNENYVMIMTEMIHDARIIKLSGDYLGEHMNYWNGDSVGFWEENTLIIHSKNFRPEHSQ' A
#
# COMPACT_ATOMS: atom_id res chain seq x y z
N MET A 1 -20.85 -18.47 7.63
CA MET A 1 -20.42 -18.24 6.23
C MET A 1 -18.90 -18.21 6.24
N PRO A 2 -18.17 -18.95 5.40
CA PRO A 2 -16.72 -18.87 5.44
C PRO A 2 -16.30 -17.46 4.98
N TRP A 3 -15.54 -16.77 5.83
CA TRP A 3 -14.93 -15.48 5.53
C TRP A 3 -13.64 -15.79 4.76
N ASN A 4 -13.68 -15.89 3.43
CA ASN A 4 -12.44 -15.95 2.66
C ASN A 4 -11.98 -14.50 2.40
N ALA A 5 -11.21 -13.95 3.32
CA ALA A 5 -10.43 -12.76 2.99
C ALA A 5 -9.25 -13.21 2.13
N ASN A 6 -9.44 -13.43 0.82
CA ASN A 6 -8.30 -13.66 -0.06
C ASN A 6 -7.41 -12.42 -0.04
N LEU A 7 -6.13 -12.65 0.19
CA LEU A 7 -5.05 -11.69 0.04
C LEU A 7 -4.27 -12.08 -1.20
N GLN A 8 -4.18 -11.17 -2.16
CA GLN A 8 -3.34 -11.35 -3.34
C GLN A 8 -2.21 -10.33 -3.32
N ILE A 9 -0.99 -10.82 -3.51
CA ILE A 9 0.21 -10.00 -3.64
C ILE A 9 0.77 -10.20 -5.05
N VAL A 10 0.94 -9.11 -5.78
CA VAL A 10 1.53 -9.10 -7.13
C VAL A 10 2.69 -8.12 -7.14
N GLN A 11 3.82 -8.51 -7.71
CA GLN A 11 5.03 -7.69 -7.74
C GLN A 11 5.62 -7.62 -9.14
N ASN A 12 6.13 -6.44 -9.49
CA ASN A 12 7.11 -6.27 -10.55
C ASN A 12 8.36 -5.56 -9.99
N GLU A 13 9.31 -5.20 -10.85
CA GLU A 13 10.55 -4.51 -10.46
C GLU A 13 10.32 -3.16 -9.75
N ASN A 14 9.19 -2.49 -10.00
CA ASN A 14 8.95 -1.11 -9.57
C ASN A 14 7.86 -1.01 -8.48
N TYR A 15 6.98 -2.00 -8.37
CA TYR A 15 5.78 -1.94 -7.55
C TYR A 15 5.43 -3.27 -6.90
N VAL A 16 4.78 -3.17 -5.74
CA VAL A 16 4.03 -4.25 -5.11
C VAL A 16 2.56 -3.83 -4.99
N MET A 17 1.66 -4.71 -5.36
CA MET A 17 0.23 -4.57 -5.14
C MET A 17 -0.21 -5.54 -4.04
N ILE A 18 -1.00 -5.03 -3.10
CA ILE A 18 -1.73 -5.84 -2.12
C ILE A 18 -3.22 -5.65 -2.37
N MET A 19 -3.93 -6.74 -2.65
CA MET A 19 -5.37 -6.74 -2.92
C MET A 19 -6.08 -7.60 -1.88
N THR A 20 -7.18 -7.08 -1.32
CA THR A 20 -8.03 -7.83 -0.37
C THR A 20 -9.44 -7.99 -0.91
N GLU A 21 -9.96 -9.22 -0.90
CA GLU A 21 -11.28 -9.54 -1.45
C GLU A 21 -12.42 -8.83 -0.73
N MET A 22 -12.37 -8.79 0.61
CA MET A 22 -13.50 -8.31 1.43
C MET A 22 -13.73 -6.80 1.38
N ILE A 23 -12.71 -6.01 1.01
CA ILE A 23 -12.80 -4.54 0.97
C ILE A 23 -12.72 -4.02 -0.48
N HIS A 24 -12.40 -4.91 -1.44
CA HIS A 24 -12.14 -4.55 -2.85
C HIS A 24 -11.10 -3.43 -3.00
N ASP A 25 -10.14 -3.38 -2.08
CA ASP A 25 -9.12 -2.34 -2.07
C ASP A 25 -7.81 -2.86 -2.64
N ALA A 26 -7.24 -2.06 -3.54
CA ALA A 26 -5.96 -2.30 -4.18
C ALA A 26 -4.96 -1.28 -3.67
N ARG A 27 -4.03 -1.72 -2.84
CA ARG A 27 -2.93 -0.88 -2.37
C ARG A 27 -1.73 -1.07 -3.28
N ILE A 28 -1.32 0.01 -3.96
CA ILE A 28 -0.13 0.05 -4.81
C ILE A 28 1.01 0.70 -4.04
N ILE A 29 2.12 0.00 -3.91
CA ILE A 29 3.33 0.44 -3.21
C ILE A 29 4.45 0.60 -4.23
N LYS A 30 5.03 1.80 -4.32
CA LYS A 30 6.26 2.04 -5.09
C LYS A 30 7.44 1.41 -4.34
N LEU A 31 8.34 0.72 -5.03
CA LEU A 31 9.56 0.14 -4.43
C LEU A 31 10.77 1.10 -4.38
N SER A 32 10.63 2.30 -4.96
CA SER A 32 11.64 3.34 -4.92
C SER A 32 11.03 4.71 -5.27
N GLY A 33 11.83 5.76 -5.08
CA GLY A 33 11.45 7.13 -5.41
C GLY A 33 10.79 7.89 -4.25
N ASP A 34 10.47 9.15 -4.52
CA ASP A 34 9.91 10.04 -3.51
C ASP A 34 8.41 9.82 -3.30
N TYR A 35 7.95 10.30 -2.16
CA TYR A 35 6.54 10.47 -1.94
C TYR A 35 5.95 11.52 -2.89
N LEU A 36 4.68 11.31 -3.26
CA LEU A 36 3.84 12.27 -3.93
C LEU A 36 3.65 13.50 -3.04
N GLY A 37 3.45 14.66 -3.68
CA GLY A 37 3.33 15.94 -2.99
C GLY A 37 2.23 15.95 -1.92
N GLU A 38 2.42 16.75 -0.88
CA GLU A 38 1.58 16.75 0.35
C GLU A 38 0.10 17.04 0.12
N HIS A 39 -0.27 17.60 -1.03
CA HIS A 39 -1.67 17.88 -1.37
C HIS A 39 -2.46 16.63 -1.82
N MET A 40 -1.79 15.50 -2.05
CA MET A 40 -2.39 14.24 -2.47
C MET A 40 -2.74 13.37 -1.25
N ASN A 41 -3.93 13.59 -0.68
CA ASN A 41 -4.43 12.80 0.45
C ASN A 41 -5.19 11.56 -0.03
N TYR A 42 -4.48 10.44 -0.17
CA TYR A 42 -5.07 9.15 -0.54
C TYR A 42 -5.72 8.46 0.66
N TRP A 43 -6.74 7.65 0.39
CA TRP A 43 -7.44 6.86 1.42
C TRP A 43 -6.48 5.95 2.20
N ASN A 44 -5.52 5.35 1.48
CA ASN A 44 -4.49 4.47 2.03
C ASN A 44 -3.13 5.17 2.21
N GLY A 45 -3.10 6.50 2.13
CA GLY A 45 -1.86 7.28 2.09
C GLY A 45 -1.03 7.00 0.83
N ASP A 46 0.07 7.72 0.70
CA ASP A 46 1.10 7.44 -0.29
C ASP A 46 2.12 6.47 0.29
N SER A 47 2.25 5.31 -0.35
CA SER A 47 3.08 4.18 0.10
C SER A 47 4.38 4.08 -0.70
N VAL A 48 5.51 4.10 -0.01
CA VAL A 48 6.84 3.82 -0.55
C VAL A 48 7.45 2.70 0.27
N GLY A 49 7.91 1.65 -0.39
CA GLY A 49 8.52 0.49 0.24
C GLY A 49 9.91 0.18 -0.30
N PHE A 50 10.63 -0.66 0.42
CA PHE A 50 11.95 -1.17 0.07
C PHE A 50 12.17 -2.52 0.74
N TRP A 51 13.12 -3.30 0.22
CA TRP A 51 13.44 -4.61 0.77
C TRP A 51 14.64 -4.52 1.73
N GLU A 52 14.47 -5.03 2.94
CA GLU A 52 15.57 -5.39 3.84
C GLU A 52 15.65 -6.91 3.91
N GLU A 53 16.68 -7.48 3.28
CA GLU A 53 16.83 -8.93 3.10
C GLU A 53 15.58 -9.54 2.46
N ASN A 54 14.79 -10.28 3.26
CA ASN A 54 13.56 -10.96 2.83
C ASN A 54 12.29 -10.25 3.32
N THR A 55 12.42 -9.03 3.84
CA THR A 55 11.33 -8.25 4.45
C THR A 55 11.01 -7.03 3.60
N LEU A 56 9.76 -6.91 3.15
CA LEU A 56 9.27 -5.69 2.52
C LEU A 56 8.83 -4.71 3.60
N ILE A 57 9.59 -3.62 3.75
CA ILE A 57 9.23 -2.51 4.64
C ILE A 57 8.44 -1.49 3.82
N ILE A 58 7.29 -1.06 4.34
CA ILE A 58 6.41 -0.09 3.68
C ILE A 58 6.22 1.09 4.63
N HIS A 59 6.67 2.27 4.19
CA HIS A 59 6.37 3.52 4.85
C HIS A 59 5.23 4.22 4.15
N SER A 60 4.36 4.88 4.90
CA SER A 60 3.20 5.56 4.36
C SER A 60 2.93 6.85 5.09
N LYS A 61 2.54 7.87 4.32
CA LYS A 61 2.21 9.21 4.82
C LYS A 61 1.10 9.82 3.96
N ASN A 62 0.72 11.07 4.23
CA ASN A 62 -0.33 11.78 3.48
C ASN A 62 -1.66 11.02 3.47
N PHE A 63 -2.02 10.41 4.60
CA PHE A 63 -3.34 9.84 4.80
C PHE A 63 -4.38 10.96 4.86
N ARG A 64 -5.60 10.64 4.45
CA ARG A 64 -6.73 11.53 4.71
C ARG A 64 -6.87 11.79 6.22
N PRO A 65 -7.14 13.04 6.64
CA PRO A 65 -7.31 13.38 8.07
C PRO A 65 -8.38 12.54 8.76
N GLU A 66 -9.43 12.12 8.03
CA GLU A 66 -10.50 11.28 8.56
C GLU A 66 -10.05 9.81 8.78
N HIS A 67 -8.87 9.45 8.28
CA HIS A 67 -8.31 8.10 8.26
C HIS A 67 -7.00 7.97 9.06
N SER A 68 -6.42 9.08 9.51
CA SER A 68 -5.30 9.06 10.47
C SER A 68 -5.87 8.90 11.89
N GLN A 69 -5.84 7.68 12.42
CA GLN A 69 -6.00 7.43 13.86
C GLN A 69 -4.68 7.66 14.58
#